data_AF-A0A7J6VNC9-F1
#
_entry.id   AF-A0A7J6VNC9-F1
#
_cell.length_a   1.000
_cell.length_b   1.000
_cell.length_c   1.000
_cell.angle_alpha   90.00
_cell.angle_beta   90.00
_cell.angle_gamma   90.00
#
_symmetry.space_group_name_H-M   'P 1'
#
loop_
_entity.id
_entity.type
_entity.pdbx_description
1 polymer ?
#
loop_
_entity_poly.entity_id
_entity_poly.type
_entity_poly.pdbx_seq_one_letter_code
_entity_poly.pdbx_strand_id
1 'polypeptide(L)'
;MVLSNRIKSDKYTTILLDPKLPQHSNCVVQLLNINEEAPLHYCHLCLEGRLSSELFPCHDHGRRQVCLNAINPKSPSGITTSTTGGGFMKEDITYMVTDKLNVHKLSPVQAIAHLHNSNVSVDDVEEQVVLLGEVEGLKILQSSLISKSTTVLTDVFARKQD
;
A
#
# COMPACT_ATOMS: atom_id res chain seq x y z
N MET A 1 -4.63 -0.95 -19.87
CA MET A 1 -5.25 -0.36 -18.66
C MET A 1 -5.89 0.98 -19.02
N VAL A 2 -7.22 1.07 -19.04
CA VAL A 2 -8.00 2.26 -19.49
C VAL A 2 -8.14 3.27 -18.35
N LEU A 3 -7.03 3.86 -17.91
CA LEU A 3 -7.02 4.90 -16.87
C LEU A 3 -6.72 6.31 -17.41
N SER A 4 -6.19 6.40 -18.63
CA SER A 4 -5.64 7.63 -19.22
C SER A 4 -6.63 8.80 -19.31
N ASN A 5 -7.94 8.54 -19.42
CA ASN A 5 -8.96 9.59 -19.53
C ASN A 5 -9.60 10.00 -18.19
N ARG A 6 -9.21 9.37 -17.07
CA ARG A 6 -9.79 9.67 -15.72
C ARG A 6 -8.81 10.30 -14.76
N ILE A 7 -7.52 10.36 -15.10
CA ILE A 7 -6.48 10.95 -14.27
C ILE A 7 -6.30 12.42 -14.67
N LYS A 8 -6.36 13.31 -13.67
CA LYS A 8 -6.46 14.77 -13.88
C LYS A 8 -5.18 15.42 -14.44
N SER A 9 -4.04 14.73 -14.44
CA SER A 9 -2.75 15.27 -14.89
C SER A 9 -1.72 14.15 -15.15
N ASP A 10 -0.84 14.38 -16.12
CA ASP A 10 0.28 13.50 -16.47
C ASP A 10 1.21 13.20 -15.28
N LYS A 11 1.32 14.13 -14.31
CA LYS A 11 2.08 13.93 -13.07
C LYS A 11 1.58 12.72 -12.26
N TYR A 12 0.27 12.50 -12.21
CA TYR A 12 -0.29 11.36 -11.48
C TYR A 12 -0.23 10.07 -12.31
N THR A 13 -0.23 10.20 -13.63
CA THR A 13 -0.07 9.07 -14.54
C THR A 13 1.31 8.42 -14.35
N THR A 14 2.38 9.20 -14.23
CA THR A 14 3.73 8.64 -13.99
C THR A 14 3.83 7.92 -12.65
N ILE A 15 3.23 8.46 -11.58
CA ILE A 15 3.19 7.83 -10.25
C ILE A 15 2.41 6.51 -10.28
N LEU A 16 1.33 6.42 -11.05
CA LEU A 16 0.52 5.19 -11.16
C LEU A 16 1.12 4.12 -12.08
N LEU A 17 1.95 4.51 -13.05
CA LEU A 17 2.61 3.58 -13.96
C LEU A 17 3.83 2.90 -13.32
N ASP A 18 4.51 3.57 -12.41
CA ASP A 18 5.63 3.03 -11.65
C ASP A 18 5.54 3.46 -10.17
N PRO A 19 4.56 2.95 -9.42
CA PRO A 19 4.45 3.27 -8.01
C PRO A 19 5.69 2.77 -7.27
N LYS A 20 6.15 3.55 -6.30
CA LYS A 20 7.20 3.14 -5.37
C LYS A 20 6.68 3.16 -3.95
N LEU A 21 7.07 2.15 -3.18
CA LEU A 21 6.82 2.15 -1.75
C LEU A 21 7.85 3.03 -1.04
N PRO A 22 7.45 3.78 0.01
CA PRO A 22 8.43 4.41 0.88
C PRO A 22 9.40 3.38 1.45
N GLN A 23 10.61 3.80 1.76
CA GLN A 23 11.65 2.93 2.32
C GLN A 23 11.12 2.13 3.52
N HIS A 24 11.48 0.85 3.57
CA HIS A 24 11.06 -0.07 4.63
C HIS A 24 9.54 -0.27 4.75
N SER A 25 8.76 0.05 3.72
CA SER A 25 7.31 -0.18 3.68
C SER A 25 6.90 -1.44 2.92
N ASN A 26 7.85 -2.21 2.41
CA ASN A 26 7.59 -3.50 1.78
C ASN A 26 7.18 -4.55 2.82
N CYS A 27 6.51 -5.60 2.36
CA CYS A 27 6.05 -6.74 3.16
C CYS A 27 6.51 -8.04 2.49
N VAL A 28 6.74 -9.09 3.28
CA VAL A 28 7.16 -10.41 2.77
C VAL A 28 6.15 -10.96 1.75
N VAL A 29 4.87 -10.69 1.97
CA VAL A 29 3.79 -11.05 1.03
C VAL A 29 3.33 -9.78 0.32
N GLN A 30 3.89 -9.53 -0.86
CA GLN A 30 3.54 -8.38 -1.67
C GLN A 30 2.69 -8.77 -2.88
N LEU A 31 1.39 -8.48 -2.81
CA LEU A 31 0.41 -8.86 -3.84
C LEU A 31 0.65 -8.19 -5.20
N LEU A 32 1.20 -6.97 -5.21
CA LEU A 32 1.34 -6.13 -6.40
C LEU A 32 2.79 -5.94 -6.85
N ASN A 33 3.75 -6.61 -6.20
CA ASN A 33 5.18 -6.55 -6.52
C ASN A 33 5.75 -5.12 -6.76
N ILE A 34 5.44 -4.19 -5.85
CA ILE A 34 5.82 -2.76 -5.94
C ILE A 34 7.19 -2.54 -5.29
N ASN A 35 8.15 -1.99 -6.04
CA ASN A 35 9.50 -1.77 -5.50
C ASN A 35 9.54 -0.64 -4.46
N GLU A 36 10.43 -0.75 -3.48
CA GLU A 36 10.74 0.37 -2.57
C GLU A 36 11.56 1.45 -3.27
N GLU A 37 11.43 2.68 -2.79
CA GLU A 37 12.28 3.80 -3.19
C GLU A 37 13.72 3.58 -2.72
N ALA A 38 14.67 3.88 -3.62
CA ALA A 38 16.08 3.88 -3.30
C ALA A 38 16.41 4.97 -2.25
N PRO A 39 17.40 4.74 -1.38
CA PRO A 39 17.85 5.76 -0.44
C PRO A 39 18.33 7.02 -1.11
N LEU A 40 18.03 8.15 -0.47
CA LEU A 40 18.59 9.43 -0.87
C LEU A 40 20.03 9.52 -0.41
N HIS A 41 20.84 10.20 -1.21
CA HIS A 41 22.23 10.46 -0.92
C HIS A 41 22.43 11.96 -0.76
N TYR A 42 23.14 12.34 0.28
CA TYR A 42 23.42 13.73 0.64
C TYR A 42 24.91 14.04 0.51
N CYS A 43 25.22 15.17 -0.12
CA CYS A 43 26.56 15.73 -0.20
C CYS A 43 26.63 17.06 0.55
N HIS A 44 27.35 17.09 1.68
CA HIS A 44 27.51 18.30 2.50
C HIS A 44 28.40 19.38 1.87
N LEU A 45 29.17 19.04 0.82
CA LEU A 45 30.07 19.97 0.13
C LEU A 45 29.39 20.77 -0.99
N CYS A 46 28.19 20.37 -1.41
CA CYS A 46 27.40 21.18 -2.34
C CYS A 46 26.88 22.42 -1.61
N LEU A 47 27.02 23.61 -2.22
CA LEU A 47 26.56 24.89 -1.67
C LEU A 47 25.08 24.90 -1.23
N GLU A 48 24.26 24.00 -1.78
CA GLU A 48 22.84 23.84 -1.44
C GLU A 48 22.48 22.44 -0.90
N GLY A 49 23.45 21.55 -0.70
CA GLY A 49 23.18 20.19 -0.23
C GLY A 49 22.27 19.39 -1.17
N ARG A 50 22.77 19.01 -2.36
CA ARG A 50 21.97 18.20 -3.30
C ARG A 50 21.59 16.84 -2.70
N LEU A 51 20.32 16.50 -2.82
CA LEU A 51 19.76 15.16 -2.62
C LEU A 51 19.71 14.45 -3.97
N SER A 52 20.24 13.23 -4.05
CA SER A 52 20.20 12.38 -5.25
C SER A 52 19.71 10.98 -4.90
N SER A 53 18.84 10.41 -5.73
CA SER A 53 18.48 8.98 -5.68
C SER A 53 19.49 8.08 -6.39
N GLU A 54 20.35 8.65 -7.24
CA GLU A 54 21.32 7.91 -8.04
C GLU A 54 22.67 7.78 -7.33
N LEU A 55 23.26 6.57 -7.39
CA LEU A 55 24.56 6.19 -6.79
C LEU A 55 25.79 6.83 -7.46
N PHE A 56 25.61 7.76 -8.40
CA PHE A 56 26.74 8.39 -9.09
C PHE A 56 27.52 9.30 -8.14
N PRO A 57 28.86 9.26 -8.12
CA PRO A 57 29.66 10.22 -7.36
C PRO A 57 29.25 11.65 -7.76
N CYS A 58 29.16 12.55 -6.78
CA CYS A 58 28.80 13.94 -7.05
C CYS A 58 29.86 14.52 -8.00
N HIS A 59 29.44 14.86 -9.22
CA HIS A 59 30.31 15.31 -10.31
C HIS A 59 31.24 16.47 -9.89
N ASP A 60 30.77 17.34 -9.01
CA ASP A 60 31.50 18.53 -8.56
C ASP A 60 32.57 18.25 -7.49
N HIS A 61 32.47 17.15 -6.74
CA HIS A 61 33.26 16.96 -5.51
C HIS A 61 34.04 15.65 -5.43
N GLY A 62 33.80 14.68 -6.32
CA GLY A 62 34.58 13.43 -6.42
C GLY A 62 34.69 12.60 -5.13
N ARG A 63 33.89 12.92 -4.09
CA ARG A 63 33.95 12.32 -2.75
C ARG A 63 32.66 11.61 -2.35
N ARG A 64 32.81 10.73 -1.35
CA ARG A 64 31.78 9.87 -0.74
C ARG A 64 30.55 10.67 -0.33
N GLN A 65 29.41 10.36 -0.96
CA GLN A 65 28.10 10.79 -0.50
C GLN A 65 27.72 10.05 0.78
N VAL A 66 26.88 10.68 1.61
CA VAL A 66 26.29 10.04 2.79
C VAL A 66 24.92 9.50 2.41
N CYS A 67 24.70 8.19 2.57
CA CYS A 67 23.38 7.59 2.39
C CYS A 67 22.46 8.02 3.54
N LEU A 68 21.36 8.69 3.20
CA LEU A 68 20.26 8.98 4.11
C LEU A 68 19.26 7.83 4.02
N ASN A 69 19.43 6.85 4.91
CA ASN A 69 18.45 5.77 5.06
C ASN A 69 17.35 6.21 6.01
N ALA A 70 16.10 5.98 5.64
CA ALA A 70 14.99 6.10 6.56
C ALA A 70 15.17 5.13 7.74
N ILE A 71 14.62 5.50 8.89
CA ILE A 71 14.52 4.58 10.02
C ILE A 71 13.45 3.55 9.67
N ASN A 72 13.77 2.26 9.81
CA ASN A 72 12.79 1.20 9.58
C ASN A 72 11.70 1.27 10.67
N PRO A 73 10.45 1.69 10.35
CA PRO A 73 9.40 1.86 11.34
C PRO A 73 8.91 0.54 11.94
N LYS A 74 9.26 -0.59 11.29
CA LYS A 74 8.88 -1.94 11.71
C LYS A 74 9.95 -2.59 12.60
N SER A 75 11.09 -1.92 12.82
CA SER A 75 12.17 -2.43 13.67
C SER A 75 11.89 -2.10 15.15
N PRO A 76 11.85 -3.09 16.06
CA PRO A 76 11.66 -2.84 17.50
C PRO A 76 12.74 -1.95 18.12
N SER A 77 13.92 -1.88 17.49
CA SER A 77 15.09 -1.14 17.98
C SER A 77 15.50 0.02 17.06
N GLY A 78 14.70 0.34 16.03
CA GLY A 78 15.00 1.42 15.08
C GLY A 78 16.25 1.21 14.22
N ILE A 79 16.77 -0.03 14.14
CA ILE A 79 18.00 -0.34 13.40
C ILE A 79 17.67 -0.46 11.91
N THR A 80 18.31 0.40 11.11
CA THR A 80 18.15 0.56 9.65
C THR A 80 18.59 -0.66 8.82
N THR A 81 19.32 -1.60 9.41
CA THR A 81 19.86 -2.79 8.72
C THR A 81 19.03 -4.07 8.92
N SER A 82 17.97 -4.01 9.72
CA SER A 82 17.12 -5.17 9.96
C SER A 82 16.05 -5.28 8.86
N THR A 83 16.21 -6.26 7.98
CA THR A 83 15.16 -6.78 7.08
C THR A 83 13.98 -7.40 7.86
N THR A 84 14.09 -7.45 9.19
CA THR A 84 13.29 -8.25 10.12
C THR A 84 12.13 -7.50 10.76
N GLY A 85 11.72 -6.36 10.20
CA GLY A 85 10.49 -5.72 10.61
C GLY A 85 9.34 -6.30 9.81
N GLY A 86 8.43 -7.03 10.45
CA GLY A 86 7.34 -7.79 9.82
C GLY A 86 6.35 -6.96 8.99
N GLY A 87 5.05 -7.09 9.27
CA GLY A 87 4.01 -6.25 8.67
C GLY A 87 3.77 -4.96 9.46
N PHE A 88 3.02 -4.03 8.88
CA PHE A 88 2.46 -2.88 9.63
C PHE A 88 1.31 -3.29 10.56
N MET A 89 0.70 -4.43 10.29
CA MET A 89 -0.35 -5.00 11.12
C MET A 89 0.28 -5.79 12.27
N LYS A 90 -0.38 -5.73 13.43
CA LYS A 90 0.04 -6.51 14.58
C LYS A 90 -0.28 -7.97 14.33
N GLU A 91 0.69 -8.84 14.59
CA GLU A 91 0.53 -10.30 14.54
C GLU A 91 -0.59 -10.76 15.48
N ASP A 92 -1.20 -11.91 15.16
CA ASP A 92 -2.31 -12.52 15.90
C ASP A 92 -3.59 -11.67 16.04
N ILE A 93 -3.75 -10.66 15.19
CA ILE A 93 -4.98 -9.87 15.10
C ILE A 93 -5.64 -10.09 13.74
N THR A 94 -6.90 -10.51 13.76
CA THR A 94 -7.75 -10.50 12.57
C THR A 94 -8.33 -9.10 12.35
N TYR A 95 -8.38 -8.68 11.10
CA TYR A 95 -8.91 -7.38 10.69
C TYR A 95 -10.15 -7.57 9.82
N MET A 96 -11.08 -6.63 9.94
CA MET A 96 -12.23 -6.48 9.06
C MET A 96 -11.93 -5.37 8.06
N VAL A 97 -12.12 -5.66 6.77
CA VAL A 97 -12.04 -4.68 5.70
C VAL A 97 -13.44 -4.51 5.13
N THR A 98 -13.98 -3.29 5.19
CA THR A 98 -15.32 -3.00 4.65
C THR A 98 -15.27 -2.76 3.15
N ASP A 99 -16.44 -2.65 2.53
CA ASP A 99 -16.58 -2.43 1.10
C ASP A 99 -16.00 -1.08 0.60
N LYS A 100 -15.81 -0.14 1.52
CA LYS A 100 -15.10 1.15 1.31
C LYS A 100 -13.61 1.08 1.61
N LEU A 101 -13.08 -0.13 1.81
CA LEU A 101 -11.70 -0.42 2.22
C LEU A 101 -11.29 0.18 3.57
N ASN A 102 -12.25 0.45 4.46
CA ASN A 102 -11.92 0.82 5.84
C ASN A 102 -11.44 -0.41 6.59
N VAL A 103 -10.28 -0.28 7.25
CA VAL A 103 -9.65 -1.37 8.01
C VAL A 103 -9.89 -1.16 9.50
N HIS A 104 -10.47 -2.15 10.15
CA HIS A 104 -10.70 -2.18 11.59
C HIS A 104 -10.21 -3.50 12.17
N LYS A 105 -9.85 -3.51 13.46
CA LYS A 105 -9.65 -4.80 14.16
C LYS A 105 -10.98 -5.52 14.17
N LEU A 106 -10.98 -6.81 13.83
CA LEU A 106 -12.20 -7.61 13.86
C LEU A 106 -12.65 -7.75 15.31
N SER A 107 -13.89 -7.38 15.57
CA SER A 107 -14.58 -7.65 16.81
C SER A 107 -15.95 -8.23 16.44
N PRO A 108 -16.29 -9.46 16.89
CA PRO A 108 -17.58 -10.06 16.56
C PRO A 108 -18.76 -9.16 16.89
N VAL A 109 -18.70 -8.47 18.03
CA VAL A 109 -19.73 -7.53 18.46
C VAL A 109 -19.84 -6.33 17.51
N GLN A 110 -18.70 -5.79 17.05
CA GLN A 110 -18.72 -4.68 16.09
C GLN A 110 -19.18 -5.13 14.69
N ALA A 111 -18.82 -6.34 14.27
CA ALA A 111 -19.26 -6.89 12.99
C ALA A 111 -20.78 -7.06 12.96
N ILE A 112 -21.38 -7.65 14.01
CA ILE A 112 -22.84 -7.79 14.14
C ILE A 112 -23.52 -6.41 14.20
N ALA A 113 -22.96 -5.46 14.97
CA ALA A 113 -23.48 -4.10 15.02
C ALA A 113 -23.42 -3.41 13.65
N HIS A 114 -22.37 -3.68 12.85
CA HIS A 114 -22.25 -3.14 11.50
C HIS A 114 -23.32 -3.69 10.57
N LEU A 115 -23.62 -5.00 10.64
CA LEU A 115 -24.71 -5.63 9.88
C LEU A 115 -26.07 -5.04 10.25
N HIS A 116 -26.35 -4.93 11.55
CA HIS A 116 -27.58 -4.32 12.05
C HIS A 116 -27.74 -2.88 11.57
N ASN A 117 -26.68 -2.07 11.65
CA ASN A 117 -26.71 -0.67 11.17
C ASN A 117 -26.89 -0.54 9.66
N SER A 118 -26.53 -1.58 8.91
CA SER A 118 -26.78 -1.69 7.46
C SER A 118 -28.16 -2.27 7.12
N ASN A 119 -29.02 -2.53 8.12
CA ASN A 119 -30.32 -3.19 7.98
C ASN A 119 -30.23 -4.60 7.37
N VAL A 120 -29.15 -5.34 7.65
CA VAL A 120 -28.96 -6.73 7.23
C VAL A 120 -29.20 -7.66 8.42
N SER A 121 -30.10 -8.64 8.25
CA SER A 121 -30.28 -9.69 9.28
C SER A 121 -29.09 -10.63 9.30
N VAL A 122 -28.71 -11.12 10.48
CA VAL A 122 -27.65 -12.12 10.61
C VAL A 122 -28.03 -13.42 9.89
N ASP A 123 -29.33 -13.74 9.84
CA ASP A 123 -29.85 -14.92 9.14
C ASP A 123 -29.68 -14.85 7.61
N ASP A 124 -29.44 -13.64 7.07
CA ASP A 124 -29.25 -13.39 5.64
C ASP A 124 -27.77 -13.34 5.23
N VAL A 125 -26.83 -13.61 6.15
CA VAL A 125 -25.38 -13.52 5.91
C VAL A 125 -24.76 -14.91 5.72
N GLU A 126 -23.89 -15.02 4.72
CA GLU A 126 -23.04 -16.19 4.48
C GLU A 126 -21.56 -15.81 4.60
N GLU A 127 -20.76 -16.72 5.14
CA GLU A 127 -19.30 -16.61 5.12
C GLU A 127 -18.74 -17.27 3.85
N GLN A 128 -17.95 -16.52 3.08
CA GLN A 128 -17.28 -17.04 1.89
C GLN A 128 -15.77 -16.80 1.98
N VAL A 129 -15.00 -17.84 1.68
CA VAL A 129 -13.55 -17.74 1.55
C VAL A 129 -13.22 -17.33 0.12
N VAL A 130 -12.57 -16.18 -0.02
CA VAL A 130 -12.06 -15.68 -1.30
C VAL A 130 -10.54 -15.77 -1.33
N LEU A 131 -9.97 -16.09 -2.48
CA LEU A 131 -8.53 -16.07 -2.71
C LEU A 131 -8.15 -14.69 -3.24
N LEU A 132 -7.14 -14.09 -2.62
CA LEU A 132 -6.62 -12.78 -3.02
C LEU A 132 -5.26 -12.98 -3.69
N GLY A 133 -5.22 -12.93 -5.02
CA GLY A 133 -4.00 -12.94 -5.81
C GLY A 133 -3.66 -11.56 -6.38
N GLU A 134 -2.62 -11.52 -7.23
CA GLU A 134 -2.23 -10.31 -7.96
C GLU A 134 -3.37 -9.77 -8.82
N VAL A 135 -4.11 -10.65 -9.51
CA VAL A 135 -5.22 -10.27 -10.39
C VAL A 135 -6.35 -9.60 -9.59
N GLU A 136 -6.75 -10.19 -8.47
CA GLU A 136 -7.78 -9.62 -7.58
C GLU A 136 -7.29 -8.32 -6.95
N GLY A 137 -6.03 -8.26 -6.52
CA GLY A 137 -5.40 -7.04 -6.02
C GLY A 137 -5.44 -5.89 -7.02
N LEU A 138 -5.13 -6.17 -8.29
CA LEU A 138 -5.20 -5.18 -9.37
C LEU A 138 -6.64 -4.74 -9.64
N LYS A 139 -7.63 -5.65 -9.57
CA LYS A 139 -9.05 -5.30 -9.70
C LYS A 139 -9.51 -4.38 -8.56
N ILE A 140 -9.11 -4.66 -7.31
CA ILE A 140 -9.40 -3.80 -6.15
C ILE A 140 -8.80 -2.41 -6.34
N LEU A 141 -7.53 -2.35 -6.75
CA LEU A 141 -6.83 -1.08 -7.01
C LEU A 141 -7.53 -0.29 -8.13
N GLN A 142 -7.86 -0.97 -9.23
CA GLN A 142 -8.58 -0.37 -10.35
C GLN A 142 -9.94 0.19 -9.92
N SER A 143 -10.74 -0.61 -9.20
CA SER A 143 -12.06 -0.19 -8.70
C SER A 143 -11.96 1.01 -7.75
N SER A 144 -10.91 1.06 -6.92
CA SER A 144 -10.63 2.16 -5.99
C SER A 144 -10.26 3.47 -6.70
N LEU A 145 -9.58 3.39 -7.84
CA LEU A 145 -9.13 4.57 -8.61
C LEU A 145 -10.19 5.09 -9.59
N ILE A 146 -10.95 4.19 -10.22
CA ILE A 146 -11.89 4.54 -11.28
C ILE A 146 -13.23 5.00 -10.72
N SER A 147 -13.63 4.43 -9.59
CA SER A 147 -15.00 4.45 -9.15
C SER A 147 -15.18 5.41 -7.98
N LYS A 148 -16.26 6.19 -7.98
CA LYS A 148 -16.81 6.80 -6.75
C LYS A 148 -17.49 5.73 -5.87
N SER A 149 -17.19 4.46 -6.12
CA SER A 149 -17.93 3.32 -5.63
C SER A 149 -17.67 3.18 -4.14
N THR A 150 -18.77 3.09 -3.40
CA THR A 150 -18.76 2.70 -2.01
C THR A 150 -18.66 1.17 -1.86
N THR A 151 -18.56 0.44 -2.97
CA THR A 151 -18.72 -1.01 -3.05
C THR A 151 -17.56 -1.75 -3.71
N VAL A 152 -16.31 -1.41 -3.36
CA VAL A 152 -15.11 -1.89 -4.05
C VAL A 152 -14.94 -3.41 -3.96
N LEU A 153 -15.15 -4.00 -2.78
CA LEU A 153 -14.99 -5.45 -2.59
C LEU A 153 -16.13 -6.22 -3.24
N THR A 154 -17.36 -5.70 -3.14
CA THR A 154 -18.54 -6.25 -3.83
C THR A 154 -18.32 -6.27 -5.33
N ASP A 155 -17.83 -5.17 -5.92
CA ASP A 155 -17.58 -5.09 -7.37
C ASP A 155 -16.56 -6.13 -7.86
N VAL A 156 -15.64 -6.57 -6.99
CA VAL A 156 -14.58 -7.54 -7.33
C VAL A 156 -14.99 -8.99 -7.05
N PHE A 157 -15.69 -9.24 -5.94
CA PHE A 157 -15.94 -10.59 -5.42
C PHE A 157 -17.39 -11.06 -5.53
N ALA A 158 -18.37 -10.17 -5.77
CA ALA A 158 -19.74 -10.61 -5.96
C ALA A 158 -19.85 -11.49 -7.21
N ARG A 159 -20.50 -12.64 -7.05
CA ARG A 159 -20.83 -13.52 -8.18
C ARG A 159 -21.80 -12.76 -9.07
N LYS A 160 -21.51 -12.66 -10.36
CA LYS A 160 -22.54 -12.28 -11.33
C LYS A 160 -23.57 -13.41 -11.33
N GLN A 161 -24.82 -13.09 -11.01
CA GLN A 161 -25.92 -14.01 -11.30
C GLN A 161 -26.06 -14.04 -12.82
N ASP A 162 -25.88 -15.23 -13.40
CA ASP A 162 -26.21 -15.52 -14.81
C ASP A 162 -27.73 -15.73 -14.96
#